data_AF-A0A3L6GA43-F1
#
_entry.id   AF-A0A3L6GA43-F1
#
_cell.length_a   1.000
_cell.length_b   1.000
_cell.length_c   1.000
_cell.angle_alpha   90.00
_cell.angle_beta   90.00
_cell.angle_gamma   90.00
#
_symmetry.space_group_name_H-M   'P 1'
#
loop_
_entity.id
_entity.type
_entity.pdbx_description
1 polymer ?
#
loop_
_entity_poly.entity_id
_entity_poly.type
_entity_poly.pdbx_seq_one_letter_code
_entity_poly.pdbx_strand_id
1 'polypeptide(L)'
;MAVGATAAKLHLSSAAARRPSLLHFAAVAVLCSLSYLFGIWHHGGFSAGSAAGGATSSSVSIATAVSCASPALTTAPSSPPAGPLDFAAHHTAEGMESEAALRQRRYEACPAKYSEYTPCEDVERSLRFPRDRLVYRERHCPADGERLRCLVPAPRGYRNPFPWPASRDVAWPAQIRGQFQSEFGEQQSEISGMALASFAGVGSFQSLLRLSGQRVFVSVNGSHPEQKAIEAVARSLCWKKIKEAGDIAIWQKPTNHIHCKAIHKVSKSIPFCSNQNPDAAWYDKMEACITRLPEVSDLKEVAGGALKKWPERLTAVPPRIASGSIEGVTEEMFVEDTELWKKRVGHYKSVIAQLGQKGRYRNLLDMNAKFGGFAAALVNDPLWVMNMVPTVGNSTTLGAIYERGLIGSYQDWCEGMSTYPRTYDLIHADSLFTLYNGRCEADNILLEMDRILRPEGTVIIRDDVDMLVKIKSITDGMRWNSQIVDHEDGPLVREKLLLAVKTYWTLDDSKQ
;
A
#
# COMPACT_ATOMS: atom_id res chain seq x y z
N MET A 1 -32.66 37.64 1.18
CA MET A 1 -31.70 38.47 1.92
C MET A 1 -30.34 38.30 1.27
N ALA A 2 -29.86 39.32 0.58
CA ALA A 2 -28.53 39.32 -0.03
C ALA A 2 -27.49 39.65 1.04
N VAL A 3 -26.41 38.85 1.12
CA VAL A 3 -25.22 39.20 1.90
C VAL A 3 -24.05 39.14 0.94
N GLY A 4 -23.55 40.32 0.57
CA GLY A 4 -22.45 40.51 -0.35
C GLY A 4 -21.10 40.15 0.29
N ALA A 5 -20.26 39.46 -0.48
CA ALA A 5 -18.86 39.25 -0.13
C ALA A 5 -18.02 40.38 -0.74
N THR A 6 -17.45 41.21 0.13
CA THR A 6 -16.48 42.25 -0.23
C THR A 6 -15.13 41.62 -0.57
N ALA A 7 -14.69 41.75 -1.82
CA ALA A 7 -13.33 41.44 -2.23
C ALA A 7 -12.39 42.57 -1.79
N ALA A 8 -11.46 42.30 -0.87
CA ALA A 8 -10.42 43.24 -0.48
C ALA A 8 -9.22 43.14 -1.45
N LYS A 9 -8.90 44.26 -2.10
CA LYS A 9 -7.76 44.43 -3.02
C LYS A 9 -6.53 44.79 -2.16
N LEU A 10 -5.56 43.90 -2.03
CA LEU A 10 -4.31 44.17 -1.31
C LEU A 10 -3.38 45.02 -2.17
N HIS A 11 -3.21 46.29 -1.82
CA HIS A 11 -2.14 47.16 -2.29
C HIS A 11 -0.87 46.85 -1.49
N LEU A 12 0.16 46.30 -2.15
CA LEU A 12 1.49 46.15 -1.56
C LEU A 12 2.33 47.39 -1.88
N SER A 13 2.68 48.16 -0.84
CA SER A 13 3.62 49.29 -0.93
C SER A 13 5.06 48.78 -1.02
N SER A 14 5.86 49.33 -1.94
CA SER A 14 7.29 49.00 -2.04
C SER A 14 8.06 49.61 -0.86
N ALA A 15 8.44 48.78 0.10
CA ALA A 15 9.39 49.16 1.14
C ALA A 15 10.83 49.01 0.61
N ALA A 16 11.60 50.09 0.72
CA ALA A 16 12.97 50.21 0.24
C ALA A 16 13.92 49.20 0.92
N ALA A 17 14.64 48.44 0.09
CA ALA A 17 15.73 47.57 0.52
C ALA A 17 16.93 48.41 1.02
N ARG A 18 17.20 48.39 2.33
CA ARG A 18 18.51 48.81 2.88
C ARG A 18 19.46 47.62 2.82
N ARG A 19 20.57 47.77 2.10
CA ARG A 19 21.64 46.77 1.97
C ARG A 19 22.26 46.47 3.34
N PRO A 20 22.38 45.21 3.78
CA PRO A 20 23.05 44.88 5.03
C PRO A 20 24.56 45.08 4.90
N SER A 21 25.18 45.67 5.92
CA SER A 21 26.63 45.94 5.97
C SER A 21 27.41 44.63 6.16
N LEU A 22 28.42 44.41 5.33
CA LEU A 22 29.37 43.27 5.37
C LEU A 22 29.98 43.02 6.77
N LEU A 23 30.03 44.06 7.62
CA LEU A 23 30.50 43.97 9.00
C LEU A 23 29.64 43.04 9.87
N HIS A 24 28.33 42.94 9.63
CA HIS A 24 27.45 42.06 10.41
C HIS A 24 27.70 40.58 10.10
N PHE A 25 27.91 40.23 8.83
CA PHE A 25 28.22 38.85 8.44
C PHE A 25 29.59 38.41 8.97
N ALA A 26 30.59 39.31 8.95
CA ALA A 26 31.91 39.03 9.52
C ALA A 26 31.84 38.80 11.04
N ALA A 27 31.06 39.60 11.77
CA ALA A 27 30.90 39.45 13.22
C ALA A 27 30.25 38.10 13.61
N VAL A 28 29.22 37.67 12.88
CA VAL A 28 28.56 36.37 13.11
C VAL A 28 29.51 35.21 12.83
N ALA A 29 30.30 35.28 11.76
CA ALA A 29 31.27 34.23 11.43
C ALA A 29 32.33 34.07 12.53
N VAL A 30 32.87 35.18 13.06
CA VAL A 30 33.86 35.15 14.14
C VAL A 30 33.27 34.54 15.43
N LEU A 31 32.04 34.91 15.79
CA LEU A 31 31.36 34.35 16.97
C LEU A 31 31.13 32.84 16.85
N CYS A 32 30.74 32.36 15.66
CA CYS A 32 30.58 30.93 15.41
C CYS A 32 31.92 30.17 15.51
N SER A 33 33.00 30.71 14.95
CA SER A 33 34.32 30.09 15.06
C SER A 33 34.83 30.00 16.51
N LEU A 34 34.59 31.04 17.32
CA LEU A 34 34.97 31.04 18.73
C LEU A 34 34.18 30.00 19.54
N SER A 35 32.87 29.86 19.29
CA SER A 35 32.05 28.83 19.95
C SER A 35 32.49 27.40 19.61
N TYR A 36 32.94 27.15 18.38
CA TYR A 36 33.43 25.85 17.94
C TYR A 36 34.75 25.49 18.63
N LEU A 37 35.69 26.44 18.72
CA LEU A 37 36.97 26.23 19.41
C LEU A 37 36.80 26.02 20.91
N PHE A 38 35.83 26.71 21.53
CA PHE A 38 35.50 26.51 22.94
C PHE A 38 34.90 25.12 23.22
N GLY A 39 34.10 24.59 22.29
CA GLY A 39 33.54 23.23 22.38
C GLY A 39 34.60 22.13 22.30
N ILE A 40 35.64 22.31 21.48
CA ILE A 40 36.77 21.37 21.38
C ILE A 40 37.60 21.37 22.68
N TRP A 41 37.75 22.54 23.32
CA TRP A 41 38.51 22.66 24.57
C TRP A 41 37.80 22.01 25.77
N HIS A 42 36.47 22.00 25.80
CA HIS A 42 35.70 21.41 26.90
C HIS A 42 35.44 19.90 26.80
N HIS A 43 35.56 19.30 25.60
CA HIS A 43 35.25 17.88 25.37
C HIS A 43 36.44 17.02 24.91
N GLY A 44 37.65 17.56 24.87
CA GLY A 44 38.89 16.84 24.53
C GLY A 44 39.51 16.08 25.71
N GLY A 45 38.81 15.09 26.27
CA GLY A 45 39.35 14.18 27.29
C GLY A 45 40.01 12.95 26.66
N PHE A 46 41.34 12.92 26.63
CA PHE A 46 42.16 11.75 26.31
C PHE A 46 41.95 10.61 27.31
N SER A 47 41.77 9.36 26.84
CA SER A 47 42.27 8.15 27.51
C SER A 47 42.32 6.96 26.55
N ALA A 48 43.53 6.44 26.38
CA ALA A 48 43.86 5.17 25.74
C ALA A 48 43.87 4.04 26.79
N GLY A 49 43.68 2.78 26.38
CA GLY A 49 44.16 1.63 27.16
C GLY A 49 43.29 0.37 27.20
N SER A 50 43.63 -0.56 26.32
CA SER A 50 43.52 -2.03 26.28
C SER A 50 43.19 -2.88 27.52
N ALA A 51 42.53 -4.01 27.21
CA ALA A 51 42.73 -5.42 27.65
C ALA A 51 42.04 -6.01 28.91
N ALA A 52 41.33 -7.13 28.67
CA ALA A 52 41.42 -8.46 29.33
C ALA A 52 40.10 -9.09 29.87
N GLY A 53 39.94 -10.40 29.59
CA GLY A 53 39.11 -11.39 30.30
C GLY A 53 37.64 -11.48 29.87
N GLY A 54 36.99 -12.63 29.67
CA GLY A 54 37.30 -14.04 29.88
C GLY A 54 36.01 -14.83 29.59
N ALA A 55 36.14 -16.02 29.00
CA ALA A 55 35.03 -16.88 28.61
C ALA A 55 34.53 -17.74 29.78
N THR A 56 33.21 -17.96 29.87
CA THR A 56 32.62 -19.15 30.51
C THR A 56 31.32 -19.57 29.82
N SER A 57 31.29 -20.86 29.50
CA SER A 57 30.23 -21.60 28.82
C SER A 57 29.21 -22.12 29.83
N SER A 58 27.94 -22.27 29.43
CA SER A 58 26.96 -23.09 30.15
C SER A 58 26.15 -23.91 29.16
N SER A 59 26.34 -25.23 29.23
CA SER A 59 25.65 -26.27 28.47
C SER A 59 24.35 -26.66 29.17
N VAL A 60 23.26 -26.78 28.40
CA VAL A 60 21.98 -27.38 28.84
C VAL A 60 21.87 -28.77 28.25
N SER A 61 21.67 -29.77 29.11
CA SER A 61 21.53 -31.18 28.75
C SER A 61 20.10 -31.54 28.34
N ILE A 62 20.00 -32.29 27.25
CA ILE A 62 18.79 -32.94 26.74
C ILE A 62 18.65 -34.30 27.44
N ALA A 63 17.44 -34.63 27.90
CA ALA A 63 17.09 -35.98 28.35
C ALA A 63 15.98 -36.55 27.47
N THR A 64 16.35 -37.54 26.65
CA THR A 64 15.48 -38.46 25.94
C THR A 64 15.32 -39.74 26.78
N ALA A 65 14.09 -40.20 27.00
CA ALA A 65 13.79 -41.63 27.12
C ALA A 65 12.28 -41.88 27.02
N VAL A 66 11.89 -42.59 25.96
CA VAL A 66 10.61 -43.26 25.78
C VAL A 66 10.76 -44.68 26.32
N SER A 67 9.75 -45.19 27.04
CA SER A 67 9.54 -46.64 27.13
C SER A 67 8.05 -46.96 27.30
N CYS A 68 7.55 -47.79 26.39
CA CYS A 68 6.19 -48.31 26.34
C CYS A 68 6.05 -49.56 27.24
N ALA A 69 4.90 -49.74 27.88
CA ALA A 69 4.41 -51.03 28.35
C ALA A 69 2.88 -51.07 28.27
N SER A 70 2.34 -52.10 27.62
CA SER A 70 0.91 -52.45 27.56
C SER A 70 0.62 -53.66 28.48
N PRO A 71 -0.61 -54.20 28.57
CA PRO A 71 -1.44 -54.09 29.78
C PRO A 71 -1.69 -55.45 30.46
N ALA A 72 -2.16 -55.43 31.72
CA ALA A 72 -2.75 -56.61 32.35
C ALA A 72 -4.02 -56.27 33.15
N LEU A 73 -5.12 -56.76 32.58
CA LEU A 73 -6.43 -57.14 33.12
C LEU A 73 -6.65 -57.09 34.65
N THR A 74 -7.73 -56.42 35.09
CA THR A 74 -8.63 -56.96 36.14
C THR A 74 -9.98 -56.22 36.24
N THR A 75 -11.05 -57.02 36.05
CA THR A 75 -12.35 -57.03 36.76
C THR A 75 -13.17 -55.75 36.98
N ALA A 76 -14.37 -55.75 36.40
CA ALA A 76 -15.51 -54.91 36.77
C ALA A 76 -15.98 -55.18 38.22
N PRO A 77 -16.60 -54.17 38.86
CA PRO A 77 -18.02 -54.34 39.15
C PRO A 77 -18.88 -53.06 39.00
N SER A 78 -20.13 -53.31 38.62
CA SER A 78 -21.36 -52.57 38.98
C SER A 78 -21.40 -51.04 38.88
N SER A 79 -22.21 -50.60 37.92
CA SER A 79 -22.88 -49.30 37.78
C SER A 79 -23.38 -48.65 39.09
N PRO A 80 -23.08 -47.35 39.33
CA PRO A 80 -23.89 -46.46 40.15
C PRO A 80 -24.87 -45.64 39.27
N PRO A 81 -25.92 -45.04 39.86
CA PRO A 81 -27.01 -44.41 39.13
C PRO A 81 -26.56 -43.12 38.43
N ALA A 82 -27.19 -42.83 37.30
CA ALA A 82 -26.95 -41.64 36.48
C ALA A 82 -27.07 -40.35 37.31
N GLY A 83 -25.92 -39.74 37.63
CA GLY A 83 -25.84 -38.36 38.07
C GLY A 83 -26.19 -37.40 36.93
N PRO A 84 -26.46 -36.11 37.22
CA PRO A 84 -26.82 -35.13 36.21
C PRO A 84 -25.71 -35.05 35.17
N LEU A 85 -26.07 -35.16 33.89
CA LEU A 85 -25.12 -35.05 32.79
C LEU A 85 -24.50 -33.65 32.82
N ASP A 86 -23.19 -33.60 33.04
CA ASP A 86 -22.40 -32.39 32.93
C ASP A 86 -22.20 -32.07 31.44
N PHE A 87 -22.86 -31.02 30.98
CA PHE A 87 -22.72 -30.51 29.61
C PHE A 87 -21.64 -29.41 29.51
N ALA A 88 -20.83 -29.21 30.55
CA ALA A 88 -19.70 -28.29 30.47
C ALA A 88 -18.66 -28.82 29.47
N ALA A 89 -18.32 -27.98 28.49
CA ALA A 89 -17.27 -28.28 27.54
C ALA A 89 -15.92 -28.36 28.29
N HIS A 90 -15.34 -29.56 28.38
CA HIS A 90 -14.01 -29.79 28.99
C HIS A 90 -12.84 -29.49 28.04
N HIS A 91 -13.08 -28.73 26.96
CA HIS A 91 -12.07 -28.32 26.00
C HIS A 91 -12.10 -26.79 25.90
N THR A 92 -11.30 -26.12 26.73
CA THR A 92 -10.95 -24.73 26.48
C THR A 92 -9.86 -24.71 25.42
N ALA A 93 -10.15 -24.12 24.26
CA ALA A 93 -9.13 -23.78 23.29
C ALA A 93 -8.12 -22.83 23.97
N GLU A 94 -6.91 -23.32 24.22
CA GLU A 94 -5.81 -22.47 24.65
C GLU A 94 -5.59 -21.40 23.56
N GLY A 95 -5.87 -20.13 23.90
CA GLY A 95 -5.64 -18.98 23.02
C GLY A 95 -6.87 -18.14 22.63
N MET A 96 -8.10 -18.50 23.05
CA MET A 96 -9.23 -17.57 22.94
C MET A 96 -9.23 -16.61 24.14
N GLU A 97 -8.80 -15.37 23.91
CA GLU A 97 -9.20 -14.26 24.78
C GLU A 97 -10.73 -14.25 24.86
N SER A 98 -11.28 -14.05 26.06
CA SER A 98 -12.73 -14.07 26.25
C SER A 98 -13.40 -12.99 25.38
N GLU A 99 -14.58 -13.27 24.83
CA GLU A 99 -15.37 -12.26 24.09
C GLU A 99 -15.58 -10.98 24.91
N ALA A 100 -15.61 -11.09 26.24
CA ALA A 100 -15.69 -9.95 27.14
C ALA A 100 -14.43 -9.06 27.10
N ALA A 101 -13.23 -9.65 27.02
CA ALA A 101 -11.97 -8.90 26.88
C ALA A 101 -11.88 -8.20 25.51
N LEU A 102 -12.35 -8.87 24.45
CA LEU A 102 -12.45 -8.30 23.09
C LEU A 102 -13.45 -7.15 22.98
N ARG A 103 -14.59 -7.21 23.69
CA ARG A 103 -15.59 -6.12 23.76
C ARG A 103 -15.09 -4.88 24.52
N GLN A 104 -13.98 -4.97 25.25
CA GLN A 104 -13.48 -3.89 26.10
C GLN A 104 -12.29 -3.13 25.49
N ARG A 105 -11.73 -3.59 24.37
CA ARG A 105 -10.66 -2.89 23.64
C ARG A 105 -11.19 -1.63 22.96
N ARG A 106 -11.12 -0.50 23.66
CA ARG A 106 -11.33 0.83 23.05
C ARG A 106 -10.01 1.35 22.52
N TYR A 107 -10.02 1.79 21.26
CA TYR A 107 -8.85 2.42 20.66
C TYR A 107 -8.88 3.92 20.88
N GLU A 108 -7.83 4.45 21.50
CA GLU A 108 -7.68 5.88 21.71
C GLU A 108 -7.19 6.59 20.45
N ALA A 109 -7.39 7.91 20.38
CA ALA A 109 -6.84 8.72 19.31
C ALA A 109 -5.32 8.87 19.47
N CYS A 110 -4.58 8.75 18.38
CA CYS A 110 -3.16 9.08 18.36
C CYS A 110 -2.93 10.57 18.64
N PRO A 111 -1.77 10.95 19.20
CA PRO A 111 -1.36 12.35 19.31
C PRO A 111 -1.47 13.12 17.98
N ALA A 112 -1.78 14.41 18.06
CA ALA A 112 -2.06 15.26 16.91
C ALA A 112 -0.96 15.29 15.84
N LYS A 113 0.31 15.15 16.26
CA LYS A 113 1.47 15.08 15.37
C LYS A 113 1.42 13.93 14.37
N TYR A 114 0.64 12.88 14.64
CA TYR A 114 0.50 11.72 13.75
C TYR A 114 -0.66 11.85 12.76
N SER A 115 -1.37 12.99 12.73
CA SER A 115 -2.52 13.19 11.81
C SER A 115 -2.18 12.96 10.34
N GLU A 116 -0.94 13.24 9.92
CA GLU A 116 -0.41 13.02 8.57
C GLU A 116 0.64 11.88 8.52
N TYR A 117 0.62 10.97 9.49
CA TYR A 117 1.62 9.92 9.61
C TYR A 117 1.53 8.88 8.48
N THR A 118 2.64 8.71 7.76
CA THR A 118 2.87 7.69 6.73
C THR A 118 3.99 6.75 7.19
N PRO A 119 3.67 5.64 7.88
CA PRO A 119 4.63 4.88 8.68
C PRO A 119 5.87 4.42 7.91
N CYS A 120 5.69 4.05 6.65
CA CYS A 120 6.77 3.49 5.84
C CYS A 120 7.51 4.51 4.97
N GLU A 121 7.09 5.76 4.97
CA GLU A 121 7.72 6.89 4.26
C GLU A 121 8.15 7.97 5.27
N ASP A 122 8.50 7.53 6.49
CA ASP A 122 8.91 8.42 7.57
C ASP A 122 10.32 8.98 7.31
N VAL A 123 10.44 10.32 7.28
CA VAL A 123 11.69 10.99 6.92
C VAL A 123 12.81 10.70 7.92
N GLU A 124 12.51 10.74 9.23
CA GLU A 124 13.53 10.53 10.27
C GLU A 124 14.09 9.10 10.23
N ARG A 125 13.22 8.11 9.97
CA ARG A 125 13.61 6.72 9.77
C ARG A 125 14.43 6.56 8.49
N SER A 126 13.96 7.14 7.39
CA SER A 126 14.59 7.07 6.07
C SER A 126 16.03 7.58 6.09
N LEU A 127 16.30 8.65 6.85
CA LEU A 127 17.63 9.24 7.00
C LEU A 127 18.65 8.33 7.72
N ARG A 128 18.22 7.23 8.36
CA ARG A 128 19.11 6.25 9.00
C ARG A 128 19.75 5.27 8.01
N PHE A 129 19.28 5.24 6.77
CA PHE A 129 19.73 4.31 5.75
C PHE A 129 20.82 4.90 4.84
N PRO A 130 21.65 4.04 4.21
CA PRO A 130 22.71 4.50 3.31
C PRO A 130 22.19 5.36 2.14
N ARG A 131 23.00 6.32 1.72
CA ARG A 131 22.73 7.15 0.53
C ARG A 131 23.06 6.43 -0.78
N ASP A 132 23.81 5.34 -0.71
CA ASP A 132 24.14 4.54 -1.90
C ASP A 132 22.85 4.04 -2.55
N ARG A 133 22.81 4.12 -3.89
CA ARG A 133 21.65 3.77 -4.71
C ARG A 133 20.32 4.37 -4.27
N LEU A 134 20.35 5.47 -3.52
CA LEU A 134 19.15 6.11 -2.98
C LEU A 134 18.32 5.19 -2.07
N VAL A 135 18.93 4.22 -1.38
CA VAL A 135 18.21 3.32 -0.46
C VAL A 135 17.43 4.09 0.60
N TYR A 136 17.96 5.22 1.09
CA TYR A 136 17.24 6.13 1.98
C TYR A 136 15.93 6.72 1.43
N ARG A 137 15.62 6.57 0.13
CA ARG A 137 14.34 6.96 -0.49
C ARG A 137 13.42 5.78 -0.77
N GLU A 138 13.83 4.57 -0.39
CA GLU A 138 12.98 3.39 -0.44
C GLU A 138 12.03 3.36 0.76
N ARG A 139 11.06 2.45 0.71
CA ARG A 139 10.11 2.23 1.78
C ARG A 139 10.81 1.63 2.99
N HIS A 140 10.68 2.26 4.15
CA HIS A 140 11.22 1.78 5.44
C HIS A 140 10.12 1.72 6.49
N CYS A 141 9.57 0.53 6.73
CA CYS A 141 8.45 0.36 7.66
C CYS A 141 8.89 0.21 9.13
N PRO A 142 8.04 0.58 10.10
CA PRO A 142 8.26 0.27 11.52
C PRO A 142 8.16 -1.25 11.77
N ALA A 143 8.99 -1.76 12.68
CA ALA A 143 8.86 -3.13 13.18
C ALA A 143 7.60 -3.27 14.06
N ASP A 144 7.13 -4.49 14.32
CA ASP A 144 5.85 -4.72 15.01
C ASP A 144 5.71 -4.04 16.38
N GLY A 145 6.80 -3.94 17.15
CA GLY A 145 6.82 -3.24 18.43
C GLY A 145 6.80 -1.71 18.34
N GLU A 146 7.05 -1.13 17.16
CA GLU A 146 7.11 0.32 16.93
C GLU A 146 5.80 0.89 16.35
N ARG A 147 4.83 0.02 16.04
CA ARG A 147 3.60 0.42 15.35
C ARG A 147 2.64 1.11 16.30
N LEU A 148 1.99 2.15 15.80
CA LEU A 148 0.96 2.87 16.56
C LEU A 148 -0.25 1.96 16.79
N ARG A 149 -0.64 1.79 18.05
CA ARG A 149 -1.85 1.04 18.47
C ARG A 149 -3.00 1.99 18.82
N CYS A 150 -3.19 3.03 18.03
CA CYS A 150 -4.17 4.10 18.22
C CYS A 150 -4.78 4.51 16.89
N LEU A 151 -5.95 5.15 16.92
CA LEU A 151 -6.63 5.64 15.71
C LEU A 151 -6.02 6.97 15.26
N VAL A 152 -5.55 7.04 14.03
CA VAL A 152 -4.99 8.28 13.46
C VAL A 152 -6.12 9.30 13.24
N PRO A 153 -6.13 10.42 13.98
CA PRO A 153 -7.22 11.38 13.89
C PRO A 153 -7.18 12.17 12.58
N ALA A 154 -8.35 12.58 12.10
CA ALA A 154 -8.43 13.65 11.12
C ALA A 154 -8.00 14.98 11.76
N PRO A 155 -7.24 15.83 11.04
CA PRO A 155 -6.78 17.11 11.58
C PRO A 155 -7.97 18.05 11.83
N ARG A 156 -7.74 19.07 12.66
CA ARG A 156 -8.77 20.07 12.99
C ARG A 156 -9.29 20.74 11.72
N GLY A 157 -10.61 20.83 11.59
CA GLY A 157 -11.25 21.47 10.44
C GLY A 157 -11.14 20.68 9.14
N TYR A 158 -10.65 19.43 9.17
CA TYR A 158 -10.78 18.50 8.06
C TYR A 158 -12.24 18.42 7.63
N ARG A 159 -12.47 18.18 6.33
CA ARG A 159 -13.78 17.90 5.76
C ARG A 159 -13.60 16.88 4.64
N ASN A 160 -14.58 16.01 4.45
CA ASN A 160 -14.53 15.09 3.32
C ASN A 160 -14.49 15.86 1.98
N PRO A 161 -13.71 15.40 0.98
CA PRO A 161 -13.66 16.03 -0.33
C PRO A 161 -15.05 16.11 -0.97
N PHE A 162 -15.23 17.10 -1.86
CA PHE A 162 -16.47 17.23 -2.62
C PHE A 162 -16.72 15.97 -3.49
N PRO A 163 -17.98 15.55 -3.71
CA PRO A 163 -18.30 14.48 -4.64
C PRO A 163 -17.73 14.76 -6.04
N TRP A 164 -17.36 13.70 -6.75
CA TRP A 164 -16.97 13.82 -8.15
C TRP A 164 -18.17 14.22 -9.02
N PRO A 165 -18.04 15.15 -10.00
CA PRO A 165 -16.80 15.75 -10.50
C PRO A 165 -16.38 17.07 -9.84
N ALA A 166 -17.14 17.60 -8.87
CA ALA A 166 -16.85 18.90 -8.27
C ALA A 166 -15.44 18.94 -7.62
N SER A 167 -14.99 17.85 -7.00
CA SER A 167 -13.62 17.76 -6.44
C SER A 167 -12.47 17.88 -7.45
N ARG A 168 -12.75 17.95 -8.76
CA ARG A 168 -11.75 18.33 -9.76
C ARG A 168 -11.38 19.81 -9.66
N ASP A 169 -12.37 20.67 -9.40
CA ASP A 169 -12.26 22.11 -9.56
C ASP A 169 -12.29 22.86 -8.21
N VAL A 170 -12.72 22.19 -7.14
CA VAL A 170 -12.83 22.79 -5.79
C VAL A 170 -12.20 21.93 -4.69
N ALA A 171 -11.56 22.59 -3.72
CA ALA A 171 -10.98 21.98 -2.52
C ALA A 171 -11.25 22.87 -1.29
N TRP A 172 -11.27 22.27 -0.10
CA TRP A 172 -11.50 23.02 1.13
C TRP A 172 -10.26 23.87 1.50
N PRO A 173 -10.40 25.18 1.80
CA PRO A 173 -9.25 26.03 2.13
C PRO A 173 -8.41 25.55 3.32
N ALA A 174 -9.05 24.87 4.30
CA ALA A 174 -8.36 24.32 5.47
C ALA A 174 -7.42 23.16 5.12
N GLN A 175 -7.74 22.38 4.06
CA GLN A 175 -6.90 21.27 3.59
C GLN A 175 -5.69 21.76 2.80
N ILE A 176 -5.83 22.88 2.08
CA ILE A 176 -4.74 23.54 1.36
C ILE A 176 -3.65 24.00 2.34
N ARG A 177 -4.02 24.55 3.51
CA ARG A 177 -3.03 25.07 4.47
C ARG A 177 -2.18 24.01 5.17
N GLY A 178 -2.66 22.76 5.26
CA GLY A 178 -1.90 21.64 5.84
C GLY A 178 -0.97 20.95 4.85
N GLN A 179 -1.28 21.00 3.55
CA GLN A 179 -0.52 20.32 2.49
C GLN A 179 0.46 21.21 1.73
N PHE A 180 0.24 22.54 1.67
CA PHE A 180 0.98 23.40 0.73
C PHE A 180 2.24 24.07 1.28
N GLN A 181 2.58 23.90 2.57
CA GLN A 181 3.81 24.47 3.13
C GLN A 181 5.05 23.58 2.98
N SER A 182 4.89 22.36 2.47
CA SER A 182 5.99 21.49 2.05
C SER A 182 5.63 20.79 0.74
N GLU A 183 6.25 21.24 -0.35
CA GLU A 183 6.45 20.46 -1.58
C GLU A 183 5.27 20.20 -2.52
N PHE A 184 4.48 21.19 -2.94
CA PHE A 184 3.77 21.08 -4.23
C PHE A 184 3.65 22.44 -4.92
N GLY A 185 4.76 22.89 -5.51
CA GLY A 185 4.70 23.82 -6.64
C GLY A 185 4.42 23.00 -7.90
N GLU A 186 3.34 23.33 -8.61
CA GLU A 186 3.18 23.02 -10.05
C GLU A 186 2.66 21.62 -10.44
N GLN A 187 1.56 21.13 -9.85
CA GLN A 187 0.89 19.94 -10.42
C GLN A 187 -0.61 19.85 -10.12
N GLN A 188 -1.40 20.76 -10.69
CA GLN A 188 -2.85 20.63 -10.63
C GLN A 188 -3.55 21.07 -11.92
N SER A 189 -3.44 20.24 -12.97
CA SER A 189 -4.39 20.27 -14.10
C SER A 189 -4.47 19.00 -14.98
N GLU A 190 -3.93 17.83 -14.60
CA GLU A 190 -3.97 16.62 -15.47
C GLU A 190 -4.38 15.31 -14.77
N ILE A 191 -5.25 15.41 -13.75
CA ILE A 191 -5.63 14.29 -12.86
C ILE A 191 -6.53 13.21 -13.51
N SER A 192 -6.91 13.33 -14.79
CA SER A 192 -7.70 12.28 -15.47
C SER A 192 -6.92 11.44 -16.49
N GLY A 193 -5.66 11.77 -16.79
CA GLY A 193 -4.83 11.05 -17.78
C GLY A 193 -3.40 10.74 -17.34
N MET A 194 -2.90 11.38 -16.28
CA MET A 194 -1.53 11.24 -15.77
C MET A 194 -1.39 10.38 -14.49
N ALA A 195 -2.35 9.49 -14.20
CA ALA A 195 -2.31 8.61 -13.04
C ALA A 195 -1.11 7.60 -13.03
N LEU A 196 -0.18 7.71 -13.97
CA LEU A 196 1.08 6.97 -13.98
C LEU A 196 2.30 7.79 -13.53
N ALA A 197 2.22 9.12 -13.47
CA ALA A 197 3.37 9.96 -13.14
C ALA A 197 3.34 10.50 -11.69
N SER A 198 2.16 10.75 -11.12
CA SER A 198 2.03 11.44 -9.82
C SER A 198 1.94 10.53 -8.58
N PHE A 199 2.00 9.20 -8.74
CA PHE A 199 2.17 8.27 -7.60
C PHE A 199 3.64 8.08 -7.23
N ALA A 200 4.57 8.64 -8.00
CA ALA A 200 5.99 8.62 -7.69
C ALA A 200 6.34 9.80 -6.78
N GLY A 201 6.03 9.64 -5.49
CA GLY A 201 6.83 10.30 -4.45
C GLY A 201 8.31 10.02 -4.73
N VAL A 202 9.12 11.06 -4.56
CA VAL A 202 10.53 11.16 -4.93
C VAL A 202 11.35 10.03 -4.27
N GLY A 203 11.43 8.89 -4.96
CA GLY A 203 12.07 7.67 -4.47
C GLY A 203 11.71 6.42 -5.28
N SER A 204 10.46 6.34 -5.78
CA SER A 204 9.93 5.10 -6.39
C SER A 204 9.84 5.11 -7.93
N PHE A 205 10.40 6.12 -8.61
CA PHE A 205 10.45 6.16 -10.09
C PHE A 205 11.20 4.94 -10.67
N GLN A 206 12.12 4.36 -9.91
CA GLN A 206 12.91 3.19 -10.31
C GLN A 206 12.16 1.85 -10.14
N SER A 207 11.21 1.75 -9.21
CA SER A 207 10.36 0.57 -9.02
C SER A 207 9.22 0.49 -10.03
N LEU A 208 8.67 1.62 -10.47
CA LEU A 208 7.67 1.70 -11.57
C LEU A 208 8.22 1.22 -12.92
N LEU A 209 9.55 1.23 -13.11
CA LEU A 209 10.18 0.70 -14.32
C LEU A 209 10.32 -0.84 -14.29
N ARG A 210 10.44 -1.43 -13.09
CA ARG A 210 10.48 -2.88 -12.87
C ARG A 210 9.08 -3.50 -12.86
N LEU A 211 8.12 -2.82 -12.25
CA LEU A 211 6.75 -3.29 -12.10
C LEU A 211 5.89 -2.93 -13.30
N SER A 212 5.15 -3.92 -13.76
CA SER A 212 3.99 -3.80 -14.62
C SER A 212 4.21 -3.89 -16.12
N GLY A 213 3.25 -4.55 -16.76
CA GLY A 213 2.97 -4.42 -18.18
C GLY A 213 2.68 -2.99 -18.66
N GLN A 214 3.04 -1.91 -17.93
CA GLN A 214 3.26 -0.61 -18.56
C GLN A 214 4.35 -0.76 -19.62
N ARG A 215 3.89 -0.75 -20.87
CA ARG A 215 4.76 -0.64 -22.03
C ARG A 215 5.32 0.77 -22.20
N VAL A 216 4.96 1.74 -21.34
CA VAL A 216 5.18 3.16 -21.59
C VAL A 216 5.62 3.91 -20.33
N PHE A 217 6.59 4.84 -20.45
CA PHE A 217 6.86 5.88 -19.44
C PHE A 217 6.75 7.29 -20.05
N VAL A 218 6.48 8.25 -19.18
CA VAL A 218 6.38 9.66 -19.51
C VAL A 218 7.55 10.39 -18.86
N SER A 219 8.26 11.20 -19.64
CA SER A 219 9.31 12.09 -19.17
C SER A 219 8.89 13.53 -19.38
N VAL A 220 9.19 14.38 -18.40
CA VAL A 220 9.17 15.83 -18.60
C VAL A 220 10.55 16.25 -19.10
N ASN A 221 10.60 17.01 -20.18
CA ASN A 221 11.82 17.55 -20.78
C ASN A 221 12.31 18.68 -19.88
N GLY A 222 13.53 18.53 -19.35
CA GLY A 222 14.23 19.57 -18.63
C GLY A 222 15.14 20.39 -19.54
N SER A 223 16.26 20.86 -19.00
CA SER A 223 17.30 21.51 -19.80
C SER A 223 17.83 20.59 -20.91
N HIS A 224 18.33 21.15 -22.01
CA HIS A 224 18.90 20.35 -23.12
C HIS A 224 19.91 19.27 -22.68
N PRO A 225 20.82 19.51 -21.71
CA PRO A 225 21.71 18.48 -21.20
C PRO A 225 20.98 17.33 -20.48
N GLU A 226 20.00 17.65 -19.62
CA GLU A 226 19.22 16.64 -18.89
C GLU A 226 18.39 15.80 -19.85
N GLN A 227 17.76 16.43 -20.84
CA GLN A 227 17.01 15.75 -21.88
C GLN A 227 17.89 14.72 -22.61
N LYS A 228 19.10 15.13 -23.04
CA LYS A 228 20.06 14.21 -23.69
C LYS A 228 20.46 13.06 -22.78
N ALA A 229 20.62 13.29 -21.47
CA ALA A 229 20.95 12.24 -20.52
C ALA A 229 19.81 11.22 -20.39
N ILE A 230 18.56 11.69 -20.25
CA ILE A 230 17.38 10.82 -20.19
C ILE A 230 17.24 10.01 -21.49
N GLU A 231 17.42 10.65 -22.65
CA GLU A 231 17.37 9.95 -23.94
C GLU A 231 18.45 8.87 -24.06
N ALA A 232 19.67 9.17 -23.61
CA ALA A 232 20.78 8.22 -23.64
C ALA A 232 20.48 6.99 -22.75
N VAL A 233 19.96 7.24 -21.53
CA VAL A 233 19.56 6.17 -20.61
C VAL A 233 18.41 5.35 -21.21
N ALA A 234 17.35 6.00 -21.70
CA ALA A 234 16.21 5.31 -22.31
C ALA A 234 16.62 4.42 -23.50
N ARG A 235 17.52 4.92 -24.37
CA ARG A 235 18.08 4.15 -25.49
C ARG A 235 18.93 2.97 -25.00
N SER A 236 19.73 3.15 -23.95
CA SER A 236 20.51 2.06 -23.33
C SER A 236 19.64 0.96 -22.75
N LEU A 237 18.41 1.27 -22.36
CA LEU A 237 17.41 0.31 -21.87
C LEU A 237 16.54 -0.28 -23.00
N CYS A 238 16.87 0.00 -24.28
CA CYS A 238 16.11 -0.38 -25.47
C CYS A 238 14.73 0.28 -25.63
N TRP A 239 14.47 1.42 -24.98
CA TRP A 239 13.19 2.12 -25.10
C TRP A 239 13.16 2.99 -26.36
N LYS A 240 11.97 3.11 -26.94
CA LYS A 240 11.70 3.92 -28.13
C LYS A 240 10.82 5.12 -27.79
N LYS A 241 11.23 6.33 -28.15
CA LYS A 241 10.35 7.51 -28.07
C LYS A 241 9.23 7.37 -29.11
N ILE A 242 7.97 7.39 -28.67
CA ILE A 242 6.79 7.22 -29.54
C ILE A 242 6.03 8.52 -29.79
N LYS A 243 6.10 9.46 -28.85
CA LYS A 243 5.46 10.78 -29.00
C LYS A 243 6.23 11.83 -28.20
N GLU A 244 6.24 13.04 -28.69
CA GLU A 244 6.73 14.21 -27.99
C GLU A 244 5.75 15.36 -28.26
N ALA A 245 5.35 16.07 -27.21
CA ALA A 245 4.44 17.20 -27.27
C ALA A 245 4.78 18.18 -26.14
N GLY A 246 5.21 19.39 -26.50
CA GLY A 246 5.72 20.35 -25.53
C GLY A 246 6.88 19.75 -24.72
N ASP A 247 6.78 19.86 -23.40
CA ASP A 247 7.78 19.33 -22.49
C ASP A 247 7.53 17.86 -22.14
N ILE A 248 6.67 17.14 -22.85
CA ILE A 248 6.32 15.76 -22.50
C ILE A 248 6.78 14.81 -23.61
N ALA A 249 7.62 13.84 -23.24
CA ALA A 249 8.03 12.74 -24.09
C ALA A 249 7.47 11.40 -23.58
N ILE A 250 6.86 10.64 -24.49
CA ILE A 250 6.31 9.32 -24.23
C ILE A 250 7.24 8.28 -24.86
N TRP A 251 7.64 7.31 -24.06
CA TRP A 251 8.61 6.28 -24.41
C TRP A 251 8.04 4.90 -24.20
N GLN A 252 8.39 3.97 -25.07
CA GLN A 252 7.84 2.62 -25.08
C GLN A 252 8.93 1.56 -24.88
N LYS A 253 8.68 0.58 -24.00
CA LYS A 253 9.48 -0.66 -23.89
C LYS A 253 9.43 -1.43 -25.22
N PRO A 254 10.47 -2.19 -25.57
CA PRO A 254 10.46 -3.00 -26.78
C PRO A 254 9.34 -4.04 -26.72
N THR A 255 8.64 -4.25 -27.84
CA THR A 255 7.53 -5.21 -27.93
C THR A 255 8.01 -6.67 -27.90
N ASN A 256 9.27 -6.90 -28.26
CA ASN A 256 9.95 -8.18 -28.17
C ASN A 256 11.46 -8.02 -28.01
N HIS A 257 12.13 -9.13 -27.75
CA HIS A 257 13.55 -9.14 -27.43
C HIS A 257 14.47 -8.89 -28.64
N ILE A 258 14.00 -9.07 -29.89
CA ILE A 258 14.84 -9.08 -31.10
C ILE A 258 15.47 -7.70 -31.33
N HIS A 259 14.67 -6.63 -31.27
CA HIS A 259 15.15 -5.26 -31.46
C HIS A 259 16.13 -4.85 -30.36
N CYS A 260 15.87 -5.27 -29.12
CA CYS A 260 16.75 -4.97 -28.00
C CYS A 260 18.09 -5.71 -28.11
N LYS A 261 18.10 -6.99 -28.53
CA LYS A 261 19.35 -7.73 -28.82
C LYS A 261 20.20 -7.00 -29.88
N ALA A 262 19.58 -6.42 -30.90
CA ALA A 262 20.30 -5.64 -31.92
C ALA A 262 20.90 -4.34 -31.36
N ILE A 263 20.15 -3.56 -30.57
CA ILE A 263 20.65 -2.35 -29.90
C ILE A 263 21.80 -2.69 -28.95
N HIS A 264 21.67 -3.77 -28.18
CA HIS A 264 22.67 -4.21 -27.20
C HIS A 264 24.01 -4.56 -27.85
N LYS A 265 24.01 -5.11 -29.07
CA LYS A 265 25.24 -5.37 -29.84
C LYS A 265 25.96 -4.10 -30.31
N VAL A 266 25.22 -3.01 -30.53
CA VAL A 266 25.74 -1.76 -31.11
C VAL A 266 26.11 -0.74 -30.03
N SER A 267 25.44 -0.78 -28.87
CA SER A 267 25.64 0.17 -27.76
C SER A 267 26.27 -0.53 -26.55
N LYS A 268 27.05 0.19 -25.73
CA LYS A 268 27.49 -0.27 -24.40
C LYS A 268 26.30 -0.30 -23.44
N SER A 269 25.38 -1.23 -23.67
CA SER A 269 24.15 -1.40 -22.91
C SER A 269 24.42 -2.13 -21.60
N ILE A 270 23.57 -1.86 -20.61
CA ILE A 270 23.54 -2.55 -19.32
C ILE A 270 23.31 -4.06 -19.55
N PRO A 271 23.95 -4.98 -18.80
CA PRO A 271 23.77 -6.42 -18.99
C PRO A 271 22.34 -6.89 -18.75
N PHE A 272 21.97 -8.03 -19.33
CA PHE A 272 20.71 -8.70 -18.97
C PHE A 272 20.83 -9.38 -17.60
N CYS A 273 19.73 -9.43 -16.86
CA CYS A 273 19.68 -10.13 -15.57
C CYS A 273 19.97 -11.63 -15.76
N SER A 274 20.66 -12.24 -14.80
CA SER A 274 21.20 -13.61 -14.89
C SER A 274 20.13 -14.68 -14.81
N ASN A 275 19.16 -14.55 -13.90
CA ASN A 275 17.86 -15.26 -13.83
C ASN A 275 17.10 -14.77 -12.59
N GLN A 276 16.39 -13.64 -12.70
CA GLN A 276 15.48 -13.16 -11.66
C GLN A 276 14.04 -13.37 -12.11
N ASN A 277 13.14 -13.73 -11.18
CA ASN A 277 11.72 -13.76 -11.45
C ASN A 277 11.26 -12.34 -11.85
N PRO A 278 10.79 -12.10 -13.09
CA PRO A 278 10.42 -10.77 -13.56
C PRO A 278 9.21 -10.18 -12.81
N ASP A 279 8.42 -11.05 -12.17
CA ASP A 279 7.25 -10.66 -11.38
C ASP A 279 7.59 -10.49 -9.88
N ALA A 280 8.82 -10.79 -9.46
CA ALA A 280 9.27 -10.51 -8.09
C ALA A 280 9.56 -9.01 -7.93
N ALA A 281 8.85 -8.37 -6.99
CA ALA A 281 8.94 -6.93 -6.82
C ALA A 281 8.77 -6.43 -5.38
N TRP A 282 8.39 -7.28 -4.44
CA TRP A 282 8.26 -6.88 -3.04
C TRP A 282 9.52 -7.23 -2.25
N TYR A 283 10.21 -6.21 -1.73
CA TYR A 283 11.56 -6.34 -1.12
C TYR A 283 12.56 -7.14 -1.97
N ASP A 284 12.37 -7.16 -3.29
CA ASP A 284 13.31 -7.78 -4.21
C ASP A 284 14.46 -6.83 -4.49
N LYS A 285 15.70 -7.34 -4.42
CA LYS A 285 16.89 -6.51 -4.55
C LYS A 285 17.03 -6.01 -5.98
N MET A 286 17.03 -4.68 -6.13
CA MET A 286 17.27 -4.05 -7.42
C MET A 286 18.69 -4.28 -7.94
N GLU A 287 18.78 -4.86 -9.14
CA GLU A 287 20.02 -5.04 -9.89
C GLU A 287 20.09 -4.06 -11.07
N ALA A 288 21.31 -3.60 -11.39
CA ALA A 288 21.57 -2.77 -12.55
C ALA A 288 21.65 -3.67 -13.82
N CYS A 289 20.51 -4.25 -14.19
CA CYS A 289 20.37 -5.16 -15.32
C CYS A 289 19.02 -4.99 -16.03
N ILE A 290 18.93 -5.48 -17.26
CA ILE A 290 17.69 -5.48 -18.06
C ILE A 290 17.01 -6.85 -17.91
N THR A 291 15.74 -6.85 -17.49
CA THR A 291 14.91 -8.06 -17.43
C THR A 291 14.68 -8.61 -18.85
N ARG A 292 14.87 -9.91 -19.03
CA ARG A 292 14.69 -10.56 -20.34
C ARG A 292 13.21 -10.62 -20.70
N LEU A 293 12.89 -10.27 -21.94
CA LEU A 293 11.57 -10.52 -22.51
C LEU A 293 11.49 -11.97 -23.01
N PRO A 294 10.29 -12.60 -22.97
CA PRO A 294 10.05 -13.90 -23.60
C PRO A 294 10.54 -13.95 -25.06
N GLU A 295 11.06 -15.11 -25.46
CA GLU A 295 11.52 -15.29 -26.83
C GLU A 295 10.35 -15.43 -27.81
N VAL A 296 10.55 -14.90 -29.02
CA VAL A 296 9.60 -14.88 -30.14
C VAL A 296 10.38 -15.14 -31.43
N SER A 297 9.71 -15.65 -32.45
CA SER A 297 10.36 -16.04 -33.71
C SER A 297 10.33 -14.91 -34.74
N ASP A 298 9.32 -14.04 -34.69
CA ASP A 298 9.10 -12.97 -35.66
C ASP A 298 9.17 -11.57 -35.02
N LEU A 299 9.63 -10.57 -35.80
CA LEU A 299 9.70 -9.16 -35.37
C LEU A 299 8.34 -8.53 -35.05
N LYS A 300 7.25 -9.05 -35.64
CA LYS A 300 5.87 -8.58 -35.45
C LYS A 300 5.21 -9.22 -34.22
N GLU A 301 5.78 -10.30 -33.69
CA GLU A 301 5.26 -10.96 -32.49
C GLU A 301 5.52 -10.11 -31.25
N VAL A 302 4.61 -10.23 -30.29
CA VAL A 302 4.68 -9.54 -29.01
C VAL A 302 5.13 -10.56 -27.97
N ALA A 303 6.23 -10.26 -27.27
CA ALA A 303 6.75 -11.13 -26.23
C ALA A 303 5.71 -11.28 -25.10
N GLY A 304 5.45 -12.53 -24.71
CA GLY A 304 4.41 -12.87 -23.73
C GLY A 304 2.97 -12.81 -24.28
N GLY A 305 2.78 -12.57 -25.58
CA GLY A 305 1.47 -12.58 -26.23
C GLY A 305 0.85 -11.19 -26.45
N ALA A 306 0.00 -11.10 -27.47
CA ALA A 306 -0.70 -9.87 -27.81
C ALA A 306 -1.94 -9.68 -26.92
N LEU A 307 -2.09 -8.49 -26.35
CA LEU A 307 -3.27 -8.13 -25.55
C LEU A 307 -4.41 -7.68 -26.46
N LYS A 308 -5.64 -8.02 -26.08
CA LYS A 308 -6.84 -7.44 -26.68
C LYS A 308 -6.89 -5.93 -26.41
N LYS A 309 -7.68 -5.20 -27.20
CA LYS A 309 -7.84 -3.75 -27.00
C LYS A 309 -8.76 -3.51 -25.80
N TRP A 310 -8.66 -2.33 -25.21
CA TRP A 310 -9.64 -1.86 -24.25
C TRP A 310 -10.99 -1.61 -24.95
N PRO A 311 -12.15 -1.97 -24.37
CA PRO A 311 -12.32 -2.61 -23.05
C PRO A 311 -12.31 -4.14 -23.06
N GLU A 312 -12.22 -4.81 -24.21
CA GLU A 312 -12.30 -6.27 -24.35
C GLU A 312 -11.30 -7.04 -23.48
N ARG A 313 -10.08 -6.50 -23.31
CA ARG A 313 -9.04 -7.12 -22.46
C ARG A 313 -9.44 -7.25 -20.99
N LEU A 314 -10.46 -6.52 -20.53
CA LEU A 314 -10.91 -6.57 -19.14
C LEU A 314 -11.47 -7.94 -18.75
N THR A 315 -12.04 -8.69 -19.71
CA THR A 315 -12.64 -10.01 -19.50
C THR A 315 -12.02 -11.10 -20.37
N ALA A 316 -11.16 -10.74 -21.32
CA ALA A 316 -10.40 -11.73 -22.09
C ALA A 316 -9.32 -12.40 -21.22
N VAL A 317 -9.12 -13.70 -21.40
CA VAL A 317 -8.07 -14.45 -20.72
C VAL A 317 -6.70 -13.82 -21.02
N PRO A 318 -5.95 -13.39 -19.99
CA PRO A 318 -4.60 -12.84 -20.16
C PRO A 318 -3.66 -13.89 -20.79
N PRO A 319 -2.81 -13.50 -21.76
CA PRO A 319 -1.84 -14.41 -22.37
C PRO A 319 -0.98 -15.19 -21.38
N ARG A 320 -0.59 -14.59 -20.24
CA ARG A 320 0.21 -15.30 -19.22
C ARG A 320 -0.54 -16.44 -18.52
N ILE A 321 -1.87 -16.37 -18.46
CA ILE A 321 -2.70 -17.44 -17.92
C ILE A 321 -2.83 -18.54 -18.98
N ALA A 322 -3.12 -18.15 -20.23
CA ALA A 322 -3.23 -19.08 -21.35
C ALA A 322 -1.93 -19.86 -21.61
N SER A 323 -0.76 -19.24 -21.38
CA SER A 323 0.54 -19.90 -21.50
C SER A 323 0.94 -20.77 -20.29
N GLY A 324 0.12 -20.79 -19.23
CA GLY A 324 0.44 -21.49 -17.98
C GLY A 324 1.62 -20.89 -17.21
N SER A 325 1.92 -19.59 -17.40
CA SER A 325 3.06 -18.93 -16.76
C SER A 325 2.81 -18.56 -15.30
N ILE A 326 1.55 -18.56 -14.86
CA ILE A 326 1.20 -18.45 -13.44
C ILE A 326 0.91 -19.85 -12.92
N GLU A 327 1.75 -20.34 -12.01
CA GLU A 327 1.59 -21.66 -11.40
C GLU A 327 0.24 -21.77 -10.65
N GLY A 328 -0.47 -22.88 -10.88
CA GLY A 328 -1.74 -23.16 -10.22
C GLY A 328 -2.94 -22.32 -10.68
N VAL A 329 -2.82 -21.56 -11.77
CA VAL A 329 -3.92 -20.76 -12.32
C VAL A 329 -4.27 -21.23 -13.73
N THR A 330 -5.53 -21.58 -13.95
CA THR A 330 -6.06 -21.99 -15.27
C THR A 330 -6.94 -20.90 -15.90
N GLU A 331 -7.25 -21.06 -17.20
CA GLU A 331 -8.17 -20.15 -17.89
C GLU A 331 -9.58 -20.22 -17.29
N GLU A 332 -10.03 -21.41 -16.90
CA GLU A 332 -11.35 -21.64 -16.28
C GLU A 332 -11.46 -20.87 -14.97
N MET A 333 -10.44 -20.94 -14.10
CA MET A 333 -10.42 -20.20 -12.83
C MET A 333 -10.55 -18.68 -13.03
N PHE A 334 -9.96 -18.15 -14.11
CA PHE A 334 -10.05 -16.73 -14.44
C PHE A 334 -11.46 -16.33 -14.94
N VAL A 335 -12.07 -17.17 -15.77
CA VAL A 335 -13.43 -16.95 -16.29
C VAL A 335 -14.44 -17.04 -15.15
N GLU A 336 -14.33 -18.05 -14.29
CA GLU A 336 -15.17 -18.22 -13.11
C GLU A 336 -15.05 -17.03 -12.15
N ASP A 337 -13.82 -16.56 -11.87
CA ASP A 337 -13.60 -15.35 -11.06
C ASP A 337 -14.28 -14.11 -11.66
N THR A 338 -14.19 -13.94 -12.98
CA THR A 338 -14.80 -12.81 -13.68
C THR A 338 -16.33 -12.82 -13.59
N GLU A 339 -16.97 -13.98 -13.73
CA GLU A 339 -18.42 -14.10 -13.58
C GLU A 339 -18.87 -14.00 -12.11
N LEU A 340 -18.10 -14.59 -11.19
CA LEU A 340 -18.33 -14.49 -9.76
C LEU A 340 -18.35 -13.02 -9.29
N TRP A 341 -17.38 -12.21 -9.71
CA TRP A 341 -17.31 -10.81 -9.31
C TRP A 341 -18.44 -9.95 -9.87
N LYS A 342 -18.94 -10.25 -11.09
CA LYS A 342 -20.15 -9.60 -11.61
C LYS A 342 -21.37 -9.87 -10.71
N LYS A 343 -21.56 -11.12 -10.28
CA LYS A 343 -22.62 -11.52 -9.34
C LYS A 343 -22.45 -10.83 -7.99
N ARG A 344 -21.25 -10.90 -7.40
CA ARG A 344 -20.93 -10.33 -6.08
C ARG A 344 -21.13 -8.82 -6.02
N VAL A 345 -20.65 -8.09 -7.02
CA VAL A 345 -20.85 -6.63 -7.12
C VAL A 345 -22.33 -6.29 -7.27
N GLY A 346 -23.12 -7.11 -8.00
CA GLY A 346 -24.57 -6.98 -8.05
C GLY A 346 -25.22 -7.07 -6.67
N HIS A 347 -24.84 -8.06 -5.87
CA HIS A 347 -25.29 -8.19 -4.47
C HIS A 347 -24.82 -7.02 -3.60
N TYR A 348 -23.57 -6.58 -3.73
CA TYR A 348 -23.07 -5.43 -2.96
C TYR A 348 -23.87 -4.15 -3.23
N LYS A 349 -24.28 -3.92 -4.48
CA LYS A 349 -25.14 -2.78 -4.84
C LYS A 349 -26.56 -2.91 -4.26
N SER A 350 -27.04 -4.11 -3.97
CA SER A 350 -28.37 -4.33 -3.37
C SER A 350 -28.35 -4.09 -1.85
N VAL A 351 -27.30 -4.55 -1.15
CA VAL A 351 -27.18 -4.40 0.30
C VAL A 351 -26.55 -3.07 0.73
N ILE A 352 -25.81 -2.41 -0.17
CA ILE A 352 -25.28 -1.05 0.02
C ILE A 352 -25.88 -0.14 -1.04
N ALA A 353 -27.05 0.43 -0.73
CA ALA A 353 -27.75 1.34 -1.64
C ALA A 353 -26.87 2.51 -2.14
N GLN A 354 -25.88 2.92 -1.33
CA GLN A 354 -24.93 3.97 -1.67
C GLN A 354 -23.87 3.56 -2.71
N LEU A 355 -23.57 2.27 -2.90
CA LEU A 355 -22.52 1.82 -3.82
C LEU A 355 -22.87 2.14 -5.28
N GLY A 356 -24.15 2.11 -5.63
CA GLY A 356 -24.65 2.52 -6.95
C GLY A 356 -24.87 4.04 -7.12
N GLN A 357 -24.68 4.86 -6.07
CA GLN A 357 -24.90 6.30 -6.15
C GLN A 357 -23.72 6.99 -6.84
N LYS A 358 -23.99 7.63 -7.99
CA LYS A 358 -22.97 8.36 -8.74
C LYS A 358 -22.33 9.45 -7.88
N GLY A 359 -21.00 9.47 -7.84
CA GLY A 359 -20.22 10.48 -7.13
C GLY A 359 -20.01 10.22 -5.63
N ARG A 360 -20.66 9.20 -5.04
CA ARG A 360 -20.48 8.84 -3.62
C ARG A 360 -19.12 8.23 -3.31
N TYR A 361 -18.64 7.36 -4.20
CA TYR A 361 -17.34 6.72 -4.11
C TYR A 361 -16.55 7.00 -5.39
N ARG A 362 -15.26 7.28 -5.25
CA ARG A 362 -14.36 7.48 -6.39
C ARG A 362 -13.09 6.67 -6.26
N ASN A 363 -12.49 6.65 -5.07
CA ASN A 363 -11.23 5.99 -4.79
C ASN A 363 -11.48 4.71 -3.99
N LEU A 364 -11.41 3.56 -4.64
CA LEU A 364 -11.57 2.25 -4.00
C LEU A 364 -10.22 1.57 -3.82
N LEU A 365 -10.06 0.84 -2.74
CA LEU A 365 -8.94 -0.07 -2.50
C LEU A 365 -9.47 -1.49 -2.44
N ASP A 366 -8.92 -2.39 -3.23
CA ASP A 366 -9.18 -3.83 -3.14
C ASP A 366 -7.96 -4.52 -2.55
N MET A 367 -8.06 -4.95 -1.30
CA MET A 367 -6.92 -5.41 -0.50
C MET A 367 -6.42 -6.80 -0.90
N ASN A 368 -7.26 -7.60 -1.57
CA ASN A 368 -6.91 -8.93 -2.06
C ASN A 368 -7.53 -9.15 -3.45
N ALA A 369 -6.96 -8.47 -4.44
CA ALA A 369 -7.58 -8.37 -5.75
C ALA A 369 -7.51 -9.65 -6.58
N LYS A 370 -6.63 -10.60 -6.25
CA LYS A 370 -6.38 -11.83 -7.02
C LYS A 370 -6.18 -11.51 -8.52
N PHE A 371 -7.18 -11.66 -9.38
CA PHE A 371 -7.12 -11.34 -10.82
C PHE A 371 -7.70 -9.96 -11.20
N GLY A 372 -8.10 -9.13 -10.23
CA GLY A 372 -8.75 -7.83 -10.46
C GLY A 372 -10.22 -7.92 -10.86
N GLY A 373 -10.91 -9.02 -10.53
CA GLY A 373 -12.30 -9.25 -10.92
C GLY A 373 -13.27 -8.23 -10.32
N PHE A 374 -13.07 -7.83 -9.06
CA PHE A 374 -13.87 -6.78 -8.41
C PHE A 374 -13.80 -5.45 -9.17
N ALA A 375 -12.60 -5.00 -9.52
CA ALA A 375 -12.39 -3.80 -10.31
C ALA A 375 -12.97 -3.92 -11.73
N ALA A 376 -12.82 -5.08 -12.37
CA ALA A 376 -13.40 -5.34 -13.68
C ALA A 376 -14.92 -5.23 -13.68
N ALA A 377 -15.59 -5.72 -12.62
CA ALA A 377 -17.04 -5.67 -12.47
C ALA A 377 -17.57 -4.23 -12.23
N LEU A 378 -16.72 -3.30 -11.79
CA LEU A 378 -17.05 -1.90 -11.52
C LEU A 378 -16.66 -0.93 -12.65
N VAL A 379 -16.16 -1.41 -13.79
CA VAL A 379 -15.59 -0.57 -14.85
C VAL A 379 -16.54 0.49 -15.44
N ASN A 380 -17.85 0.25 -15.35
CA ASN A 380 -18.87 1.15 -15.86
C ASN A 380 -19.28 2.23 -14.83
N ASP A 381 -18.82 2.11 -13.59
CA ASP A 381 -19.05 3.11 -12.56
C ASP A 381 -17.97 4.20 -12.65
N PRO A 382 -18.28 5.47 -12.34
CA PRO A 382 -17.34 6.59 -12.46
C PRO A 382 -16.35 6.63 -11.28
N LEU A 383 -15.63 5.53 -11.06
CA LEU A 383 -14.69 5.30 -9.97
C LEU A 383 -13.45 4.56 -10.50
N TRP A 384 -12.43 4.43 -9.66
CA TRP A 384 -11.28 3.57 -9.94
C TRP A 384 -10.95 2.73 -8.71
N VAL A 385 -10.29 1.60 -8.94
CA VAL A 385 -9.90 0.64 -7.91
C VAL A 385 -8.39 0.46 -7.94
N MET A 386 -7.73 0.68 -6.80
CA MET A 386 -6.36 0.23 -6.58
C MET A 386 -6.39 -1.25 -6.21
N ASN A 387 -5.84 -2.12 -7.06
CA ASN A 387 -5.86 -3.56 -6.86
C ASN A 387 -4.59 -4.02 -6.13
N MET A 388 -4.72 -4.60 -4.94
CA MET A 388 -3.58 -5.06 -4.16
C MET A 388 -3.46 -6.57 -4.24
N VAL A 389 -2.25 -7.07 -4.48
CA VAL A 389 -1.94 -8.50 -4.40
C VAL A 389 -1.15 -8.73 -3.12
N PRO A 390 -1.71 -9.43 -2.13
CA PRO A 390 -0.99 -9.79 -0.91
C PRO A 390 0.28 -10.58 -1.22
N THR A 391 1.38 -10.24 -0.57
CA THR A 391 2.67 -10.94 -0.70
C THR A 391 2.67 -12.33 -0.05
N VAL A 392 1.71 -12.56 0.84
CA VAL A 392 1.54 -13.79 1.62
C VAL A 392 0.98 -14.95 0.80
N GLY A 393 0.12 -14.66 -0.17
CA GLY A 393 -0.35 -15.67 -1.12
C GLY A 393 0.74 -15.91 -2.15
N ASN A 394 1.20 -17.14 -2.32
CA ASN A 394 2.26 -17.52 -3.28
C ASN A 394 1.83 -17.37 -4.75
N SER A 395 1.03 -16.35 -5.09
CA SER A 395 0.40 -16.14 -6.37
C SER A 395 0.89 -14.84 -7.02
N THR A 396 1.55 -14.94 -8.17
CA THR A 396 2.05 -13.79 -8.95
C THR A 396 0.99 -13.24 -9.91
N THR A 397 -0.19 -12.91 -9.38
CA THR A 397 -1.34 -12.51 -10.21
C THR A 397 -1.33 -11.05 -10.65
N LEU A 398 -0.41 -10.23 -10.13
CA LEU A 398 -0.32 -8.81 -10.44
C LEU A 398 -0.10 -8.57 -11.95
N GLY A 399 0.68 -9.43 -12.61
CA GLY A 399 0.84 -9.40 -14.06
C GLY A 399 -0.49 -9.57 -14.82
N ALA A 400 -1.39 -10.42 -14.33
CA ALA A 400 -2.70 -10.64 -14.94
C ALA A 400 -3.61 -9.41 -14.78
N ILE A 401 -3.55 -8.74 -13.63
CA ILE A 401 -4.26 -7.46 -13.38
C ILE A 401 -3.83 -6.41 -14.43
N TYR A 402 -2.52 -6.29 -14.69
CA TYR A 402 -2.02 -5.35 -15.69
C TYR A 402 -2.42 -5.72 -17.12
N GLU A 403 -2.46 -7.01 -17.46
CA GLU A 403 -2.88 -7.48 -18.78
C GLU A 403 -4.37 -7.24 -19.05
N ARG A 404 -5.21 -7.20 -17.99
CA ARG A 404 -6.60 -6.68 -18.06
C ARG A 404 -6.68 -5.17 -18.27
N GLY A 405 -5.58 -4.46 -18.07
CA GLY A 405 -5.53 -3.00 -18.14
C GLY A 405 -5.93 -2.28 -16.86
N LEU A 406 -5.89 -2.98 -15.73
CA LEU A 406 -6.16 -2.43 -14.41
C LEU A 406 -4.84 -2.01 -13.74
N ILE A 407 -4.94 -1.16 -12.72
CA ILE A 407 -3.79 -0.73 -11.91
C ILE A 407 -3.73 -1.49 -10.59
N GLY A 408 -2.54 -1.71 -10.09
CA GLY A 408 -2.34 -2.43 -8.84
C GLY A 408 -0.88 -2.52 -8.41
N SER A 409 -0.66 -3.08 -7.24
CA SER A 409 0.66 -3.30 -6.65
C SER A 409 0.64 -4.47 -5.66
N TYR A 410 1.81 -4.98 -5.30
CA TYR A 410 1.94 -5.88 -4.16
C TYR A 410 1.79 -5.11 -2.84
N GLN A 411 1.31 -5.78 -1.79
CA GLN A 411 1.34 -5.25 -0.43
C GLN A 411 1.44 -6.38 0.59
N ASP A 412 2.22 -6.14 1.64
CA ASP A 412 2.12 -6.90 2.86
C ASP A 412 1.24 -6.13 3.86
N TRP A 413 0.07 -6.67 4.22
CA TRP A 413 -0.81 -6.04 5.20
C TRP A 413 -0.33 -6.19 6.65
N CYS A 414 0.73 -6.96 6.87
CA CYS A 414 1.54 -6.86 8.07
C CYS A 414 2.50 -5.67 8.03
N GLU A 415 2.43 -4.78 7.04
CA GLU A 415 3.14 -3.50 6.98
C GLU A 415 2.19 -2.34 6.66
N GLY A 416 2.63 -1.11 6.89
CA GLY A 416 1.86 0.06 6.47
C GLY A 416 1.89 0.22 4.95
N MET A 417 0.80 0.70 4.37
CA MET A 417 0.72 1.03 2.95
C MET A 417 1.40 2.39 2.70
N SER A 418 2.21 2.50 1.64
CA SER A 418 2.82 3.77 1.19
C SER A 418 1.77 4.71 0.58
N THR A 419 0.86 5.20 1.42
CA THR A 419 -0.19 6.15 1.06
C THR A 419 -0.50 7.09 2.22
N TYR A 420 -0.95 8.30 1.91
CA TYR A 420 -1.39 9.26 2.91
C TYR A 420 -2.64 8.75 3.67
N PRO A 421 -2.82 9.13 4.94
CA PRO A 421 -4.07 8.88 5.64
C PRO A 421 -5.28 9.42 4.87
N ARG A 422 -6.46 8.80 5.02
CA ARG A 422 -7.73 9.28 4.45
C ARG A 422 -7.71 9.41 2.92
N THR A 423 -7.14 8.43 2.23
CA THR A 423 -7.02 8.37 0.77
C THR A 423 -8.20 7.71 0.07
N TYR A 424 -8.80 6.70 0.69
CA TYR A 424 -9.84 5.86 0.06
C TYR A 424 -11.24 6.18 0.59
N ASP A 425 -12.23 6.15 -0.29
CA ASP A 425 -13.64 6.28 0.06
C ASP A 425 -14.26 4.94 0.46
N LEU A 426 -13.75 3.86 -0.13
CA LEU A 426 -14.17 2.50 0.15
C LEU A 426 -12.99 1.54 0.13
N ILE A 427 -12.96 0.64 1.11
CA ILE A 427 -12.00 -0.47 1.19
C ILE A 427 -12.76 -1.78 1.07
N HIS A 428 -12.31 -2.64 0.18
CA HIS A 428 -12.82 -3.98 -0.04
C HIS A 428 -11.76 -5.00 0.35
N ALA A 429 -12.15 -6.04 1.09
CA ALA A 429 -11.28 -7.11 1.54
C ALA A 429 -12.00 -8.46 1.41
N ASP A 430 -11.61 -9.26 0.43
CA ASP A 430 -12.11 -10.63 0.22
C ASP A 430 -11.13 -11.66 0.78
N SER A 431 -11.59 -12.47 1.74
CA SER A 431 -10.82 -13.52 2.42
C SER A 431 -9.47 -13.05 3.00
N LEU A 432 -9.34 -11.74 3.26
CA LEU A 432 -8.07 -11.14 3.65
C LEU A 432 -7.64 -11.60 5.04
N PHE A 433 -8.57 -11.63 6.00
CA PHE A 433 -8.23 -11.95 7.38
C PHE A 433 -7.98 -13.44 7.57
N THR A 434 -8.68 -14.28 6.81
CA THR A 434 -8.31 -15.70 6.69
C THR A 434 -6.91 -15.86 6.08
N LEU A 435 -6.56 -15.12 5.02
CA LEU A 435 -5.23 -15.20 4.39
C LEU A 435 -4.09 -14.81 5.35
N TYR A 436 -4.34 -13.83 6.22
CA TYR A 436 -3.36 -13.32 7.19
C TYR A 436 -3.44 -13.96 8.58
N ASN A 437 -4.35 -14.92 8.77
CA ASN A 437 -4.54 -15.58 10.06
C ASN A 437 -3.25 -16.28 10.51
N GLY A 438 -2.83 -16.04 11.75
CA GLY A 438 -1.59 -16.57 12.31
C GLY A 438 -0.30 -15.90 11.79
N ARG A 439 -0.37 -14.93 10.87
CA ARG A 439 0.80 -14.19 10.38
C ARG A 439 0.96 -12.81 11.00
N CYS A 440 -0.13 -12.05 11.07
CA CYS A 440 -0.18 -10.83 11.85
C CYS A 440 -1.55 -10.62 12.48
N GLU A 441 -1.57 -9.83 13.55
CA GLU A 441 -2.78 -9.51 14.29
C GLU A 441 -3.77 -8.74 13.40
N ALA A 442 -5.03 -9.15 13.42
CA ALA A 442 -6.11 -8.45 12.71
C ALA A 442 -6.17 -6.96 13.08
N ASP A 443 -5.87 -6.62 14.34
CA ASP A 443 -5.78 -5.24 14.85
C ASP A 443 -4.82 -4.38 14.01
N ASN A 444 -3.67 -4.92 13.58
CA ASN A 444 -2.71 -4.17 12.76
C ASN A 444 -3.26 -3.86 11.37
N ILE A 445 -3.93 -4.83 10.74
CA ILE A 445 -4.55 -4.65 9.42
C ILE A 445 -5.69 -3.62 9.54
N LEU A 446 -6.54 -3.76 10.57
CA LEU A 446 -7.66 -2.86 10.79
C LEU A 446 -7.21 -1.42 11.11
N LEU A 447 -6.15 -1.24 11.89
CA LEU A 447 -5.56 0.08 12.15
C LEU A 447 -5.03 0.74 10.88
N GLU A 448 -4.43 -0.04 9.98
CA GLU A 448 -4.00 0.46 8.68
C GLU A 448 -5.19 0.82 7.78
N MET A 449 -6.24 -0.01 7.76
CA MET A 449 -7.50 0.30 7.08
C MET A 449 -8.11 1.60 7.62
N ASP A 450 -8.14 1.78 8.95
CA ASP A 450 -8.64 3.01 9.58
C ASP A 450 -7.83 4.24 9.16
N ARG A 451 -6.49 4.14 9.17
CA ARG A 451 -5.61 5.24 8.79
C ARG A 451 -5.89 5.71 7.35
N ILE A 452 -6.01 4.79 6.40
CA ILE A 452 -6.13 5.12 4.97
C ILE A 452 -7.57 5.37 4.51
N LEU A 453 -8.57 4.98 5.30
CA LEU A 453 -9.98 5.25 5.02
C LEU A 453 -10.37 6.67 5.44
N ARG A 454 -11.12 7.36 4.57
CA ARG A 454 -11.71 8.67 4.90
C ARG A 454 -12.74 8.53 6.02
N PRO A 455 -12.94 9.57 6.86
CA PRO A 455 -14.14 9.66 7.69
C PRO A 455 -15.40 9.40 6.86
N GLU A 456 -16.37 8.67 7.39
CA GLU A 456 -17.59 8.26 6.65
C GLU A 456 -17.33 7.35 5.43
N GLY A 457 -16.10 6.86 5.27
CA GLY A 457 -15.75 5.84 4.28
C GLY A 457 -16.38 4.49 4.64
N THR A 458 -16.58 3.66 3.62
CA THR A 458 -17.22 2.35 3.75
C THR A 458 -16.20 1.23 3.64
N VAL A 459 -16.43 0.17 4.39
CA VAL A 459 -15.62 -1.05 4.35
C VAL A 459 -16.53 -2.24 4.06
N ILE A 460 -16.10 -3.08 3.13
CA ILE A 460 -16.72 -4.36 2.81
C ILE A 460 -15.69 -5.43 3.10
N ILE A 461 -15.92 -6.25 4.12
CA ILE A 461 -15.09 -7.42 4.41
C ILE A 461 -15.92 -8.66 4.14
N ARG A 462 -15.46 -9.51 3.23
CA ARG A 462 -16.04 -10.83 2.95
C ARG A 462 -15.10 -11.88 3.53
N ASP A 463 -15.57 -12.68 4.47
CA ASP A 463 -14.76 -13.73 5.12
C ASP A 463 -15.69 -14.75 5.81
N ASP A 464 -15.11 -15.80 6.41
CA ASP A 464 -15.88 -16.76 7.23
C ASP A 464 -16.49 -16.06 8.46
N VAL A 465 -17.73 -16.43 8.81
CA VAL A 465 -18.50 -15.79 9.88
C VAL A 465 -17.75 -15.71 11.22
N ASP A 466 -16.96 -16.72 11.58
CA ASP A 466 -16.23 -16.72 12.86
C ASP A 466 -15.14 -15.64 12.87
N MET A 467 -14.50 -15.42 11.71
CA MET A 467 -13.54 -14.33 11.53
C MET A 467 -14.24 -12.97 11.58
N LEU A 468 -15.41 -12.84 10.96
CA LEU A 468 -16.16 -11.58 10.95
C LEU A 468 -16.69 -11.19 12.33
N VAL A 469 -17.08 -12.14 13.17
CA VAL A 469 -17.47 -11.87 14.57
C VAL A 469 -16.30 -11.28 15.35
N LYS A 470 -15.09 -11.85 15.19
CA LYS A 470 -13.86 -11.31 15.79
C LYS A 470 -13.54 -9.90 15.29
N ILE A 471 -13.54 -9.70 13.97
CA ILE A 471 -13.29 -8.40 13.34
C ILE A 471 -14.31 -7.37 13.81
N LYS A 472 -15.60 -7.74 13.84
CA LYS A 472 -16.68 -6.87 14.31
C LYS A 472 -16.38 -6.36 15.72
N SER A 473 -16.02 -7.26 16.65
CA SER A 473 -15.67 -6.86 18.02
C SER A 473 -14.54 -5.83 18.07
N ILE A 474 -13.52 -5.97 17.22
CA ILE A 474 -12.40 -5.02 17.14
C ILE A 474 -12.90 -3.68 16.58
N THR A 475 -13.62 -3.70 15.46
CA THR A 475 -14.11 -2.49 14.78
C THR A 475 -15.12 -1.69 15.62
N ASP A 476 -15.92 -2.36 16.45
CA ASP A 476 -16.82 -1.72 17.40
C ASP A 476 -16.03 -0.89 18.44
N GLY A 477 -14.82 -1.34 18.79
CA GLY A 477 -13.85 -0.60 19.61
C GLY A 477 -13.12 0.55 18.89
N MET A 478 -13.13 0.55 17.55
CA MET A 478 -12.46 1.54 16.68
C MET A 478 -13.38 2.69 16.23
N ARG A 479 -14.57 2.82 16.83
CA ARG A 479 -15.60 3.81 16.43
C ARG A 479 -16.08 3.59 14.99
N TRP A 480 -16.21 2.34 14.56
CA TRP A 480 -16.87 2.01 13.31
C TRP A 480 -18.30 1.53 13.59
N ASN A 481 -19.23 1.88 12.71
CA ASN A 481 -20.57 1.32 12.72
C ASN A 481 -20.59 0.11 11.79
N SER A 482 -20.68 -1.10 12.34
CA SER A 482 -20.54 -2.34 11.59
C SER A 482 -21.77 -3.26 11.72
N GLN A 483 -22.13 -3.93 10.62
CA GLN A 483 -23.20 -4.93 10.56
C GLN A 483 -22.78 -6.13 9.71
N ILE A 484 -23.13 -7.34 10.16
CA ILE A 484 -22.95 -8.56 9.35
C ILE A 484 -24.20 -8.75 8.52
N VAL A 485 -24.04 -9.01 7.23
CA VAL A 485 -25.12 -9.30 6.28
C VAL A 485 -24.87 -10.61 5.55
N ASP A 486 -25.94 -11.18 5.01
CA ASP A 486 -25.92 -12.48 4.37
C ASP A 486 -25.17 -12.51 3.03
N HIS A 487 -24.68 -13.70 2.72
CA HIS A 487 -24.13 -14.07 1.43
C HIS A 487 -25.19 -13.95 0.31
N GLU A 488 -24.75 -13.71 -0.92
CA GLU A 488 -25.62 -13.65 -2.11
C GLU A 488 -26.40 -14.95 -2.36
N ASP A 489 -25.89 -16.08 -1.88
CA ASP A 489 -26.51 -17.42 -1.99
C ASP A 489 -27.34 -17.80 -0.75
N GLY A 490 -27.53 -16.86 0.17
CA GLY A 490 -28.48 -16.97 1.28
C GLY A 490 -27.86 -17.12 2.67
N PRO A 491 -28.72 -17.22 3.69
CA PRO A 491 -28.33 -17.10 5.10
C PRO A 491 -27.59 -18.32 5.66
N LEU A 492 -27.59 -19.47 4.96
CA LEU A 492 -26.93 -20.68 5.43
C LEU A 492 -25.45 -20.78 5.01
N VAL A 493 -25.00 -19.93 4.10
CA VAL A 493 -23.59 -19.88 3.70
C VAL A 493 -22.77 -19.26 4.82
N ARG A 494 -21.67 -19.92 5.19
CA ARG A 494 -20.77 -19.48 6.27
C ARG A 494 -19.97 -18.23 5.93
N GLU A 495 -19.56 -18.07 4.67
CA GLU A 495 -19.00 -16.82 4.18
C GLU A 495 -20.08 -15.74 4.29
N LYS A 496 -19.78 -14.62 4.93
CA LYS A 496 -20.69 -13.49 5.09
C LYS A 496 -20.00 -12.20 4.69
N LEU A 497 -20.72 -11.09 4.83
CA LEU A 497 -20.18 -9.75 4.62
C LEU A 497 -20.28 -8.97 5.92
N LEU A 498 -19.18 -8.39 6.37
CA LEU A 498 -19.20 -7.31 7.35
C LEU A 498 -19.17 -5.98 6.60
N LEU A 499 -20.26 -5.24 6.70
CA LEU A 499 -20.38 -3.89 6.18
C LEU A 499 -20.10 -2.91 7.31
N ALA A 500 -19.10 -2.05 7.16
CA ALA A 500 -18.76 -1.06 8.17
C ALA A 500 -18.65 0.35 7.59
N VAL A 501 -18.94 1.35 8.42
CA VAL A 501 -18.75 2.77 8.10
C VAL A 501 -17.94 3.40 9.23
N LYS A 502 -16.81 4.01 8.87
CA LYS A 502 -15.98 4.76 9.81
C LYS A 502 -16.71 6.03 10.24
N THR A 503 -16.85 6.25 11.54
CA THR A 503 -17.51 7.46 12.03
C THR A 503 -16.68 8.71 11.76
N TYR A 504 -17.36 9.85 11.61
CA TYR A 504 -16.70 11.14 11.49
C TYR A 504 -16.25 11.66 12.85
N TRP A 505 -14.96 11.92 13.01
CA TRP A 505 -14.40 12.59 14.19
C TRP A 505 -13.06 13.27 13.86
N THR A 506 -12.76 14.35 14.58
CA THR A 506 -11.51 15.13 14.47
C THR A 506 -10.92 15.35 15.87
N LEU A 507 -9.69 15.87 15.96
CA LEU A 507 -9.14 16.32 17.25
C LEU A 507 -9.95 17.50 17.81
N ASP A 508 -10.30 17.41 19.10
CA ASP A 508 -10.93 18.49 19.87
C ASP A 508 -9.89 19.52 20.33
N ASP A 509 -10.36 20.73 20.62
CA ASP A 509 -9.54 21.89 21.01
C ASP A 509 -8.77 21.72 22.34
N SER A 510 -9.03 20.66 23.11
CA SER A 510 -8.52 20.46 24.49
C SER A 510 -7.32 19.53 24.65
N LYS A 511 -6.82 18.90 23.58
CA LYS A 511 -5.71 17.91 23.63
C LYS A 511 -4.45 18.34 22.84
N GLN A 512 -4.05 19.61 22.99
CA GLN A 512 -2.77 20.12 22.47
C GLN A 512 -1.58 19.74 23.36
#